data_AF-T1AHL8-F1
#
_entry.id   AF-T1AHL8-F1
#
_cell.length_a   1.000
_cell.length_b   1.000
_cell.length_c   1.000
_cell.angle_alpha   90.00
_cell.angle_beta   90.00
_cell.angle_gamma   90.00
#
_symmetry.space_group_name_H-M   'P 1'
#
loop_
_entity.id
_entity.type
_entity.pdbx_description
1 polymer ?
#
loop_
_entity_poly.entity_id
_entity_poly.type
_entity_poly.pdbx_seq_one_letter_code
_entity_poly.pdbx_strand_id
1 'polypeptide(L)'
;GTDGGGRDQRDFTINTLLLDSTGMVIDPTGRGLDDIRSQRLRTPLDPLLTFDEDPLRMFRAARFASQLGFTPEPGVEAAMAQAAARIEIVSRERIRDELVKLLLGTRPSLGLQLLLGTGLLAEAIPALALLSGVEQGGYHPDDVFEHTAMAVDLAPPQKLVRLAV
;
A
#
# COMPACT_ATOMS: atom_id res chain seq x y z
N GLY A 1 -14.69 -6.52 33.55
CA GLY A 1 -13.68 -7.50 33.11
C GLY A 1 -13.48 -7.32 31.62
N THR A 2 -12.28 -6.93 31.21
CA THR A 2 -11.66 -7.11 29.88
C THR A 2 -12.54 -7.05 28.62
N ASP A 3 -12.84 -5.83 28.13
CA ASP A 3 -13.19 -5.57 26.71
C ASP A 3 -11.94 -5.13 25.92
N GLY A 4 -10.86 -5.91 26.04
CA GLY A 4 -9.55 -5.60 25.43
C GLY A 4 -9.29 -6.24 24.06
N GLY A 5 -10.27 -6.92 23.46
CA GLY A 5 -10.01 -7.92 22.41
C GLY A 5 -10.04 -7.46 20.94
N GLY A 6 -10.34 -6.19 20.62
CA GLY A 6 -10.64 -5.80 19.23
C GLY A 6 -9.90 -4.58 18.67
N ARG A 7 -9.03 -3.93 19.43
CA ARG A 7 -8.48 -2.61 19.04
C ARG A 7 -7.21 -2.67 18.19
N ASP A 8 -6.47 -3.79 18.20
CA ASP A 8 -5.12 -3.88 17.62
C ASP A 8 -5.01 -4.62 16.28
N GLN A 9 -6.12 -5.05 15.67
CA GLN A 9 -6.10 -5.76 14.38
C GLN A 9 -6.19 -4.81 13.16
N ARG A 10 -6.07 -3.50 13.38
CA ARG A 10 -6.08 -2.51 12.30
C ARG A 10 -4.70 -2.44 11.66
N ASP A 11 -4.71 -2.21 10.35
CA ASP A 11 -3.52 -2.13 9.52
C ASP A 11 -2.71 -0.85 9.78
N PHE A 12 -3.34 0.31 9.93
CA PHE A 12 -2.66 1.58 10.14
C PHE A 12 -3.33 2.44 11.22
N THR A 13 -2.57 3.30 11.89
CA THR A 13 -3.03 4.25 12.93
C THR A 13 -4.20 5.10 12.44
N ILE A 14 -4.15 5.55 11.19
CA ILE A 14 -5.23 6.32 10.56
C ILE A 14 -6.57 5.57 10.50
N ASN A 15 -6.55 4.23 10.49
CA ASN A 15 -7.73 3.36 10.48
C ASN A 15 -8.18 2.96 11.89
N THR A 16 -7.55 3.51 12.94
CA THR A 16 -7.93 3.32 14.34
C THR A 16 -8.81 4.44 14.87
N LEU A 17 -8.95 5.55 14.14
CA LEU A 17 -9.80 6.68 14.53
C LEU A 17 -11.27 6.27 14.62
N LEU A 18 -11.92 6.71 15.69
CA LEU A 18 -13.32 6.42 15.98
C LEU A 18 -14.10 7.74 16.09
N LEU A 19 -15.41 7.67 15.88
CA LEU A 19 -16.33 8.75 16.18
C LEU A 19 -17.25 8.30 17.32
N ASP A 20 -17.40 9.13 18.35
CA ASP A 20 -18.41 8.88 19.38
C ASP A 20 -19.80 9.35 18.93
N SER A 21 -20.80 9.11 19.78
CA SER A 21 -22.20 9.49 19.52
C SER A 21 -22.42 11.00 19.44
N THR A 22 -21.46 11.81 19.87
CA THR A 22 -21.51 13.28 19.80
C THR A 22 -20.80 13.83 18.56
N GLY A 23 -20.15 12.97 17.77
CA GLY A 23 -19.35 13.35 16.60
C GLY A 23 -17.92 13.76 16.94
N MET A 24 -17.45 13.54 18.17
CA MET A 24 -16.05 13.78 18.50
C MET A 24 -15.16 12.64 18.00
N VAL A 25 -14.01 13.00 17.46
CA VAL A 25 -13.00 12.04 17.01
C VAL A 25 -12.20 11.56 18.22
N ILE A 26 -12.18 10.24 18.40
CA ILE A 26 -11.36 9.54 19.39
C ILE A 26 -10.20 8.90 18.65
N ASP A 27 -8.98 9.16 19.12
CA ASP A 27 -7.75 8.53 18.63
C ASP A 27 -7.18 7.58 19.70
N PRO A 28 -7.45 6.26 19.60
CA PRO A 28 -6.95 5.29 20.57
C PRO A 28 -5.43 5.16 20.61
N THR A 29 -4.75 5.50 19.52
CA THR A 29 -3.28 5.39 19.40
C THR A 29 -2.57 6.67 19.83
N GLY A 30 -3.29 7.79 19.87
CA GLY A 30 -2.75 9.12 20.08
C GLY A 30 -1.88 9.64 18.93
N ARG A 31 -1.77 8.91 17.81
CA ARG A 31 -0.93 9.26 16.65
C ARG A 31 -1.69 9.34 15.34
N GLY A 32 -2.88 8.74 15.23
CA GLY A 32 -3.65 8.67 14.00
C GLY A 32 -4.00 10.04 13.41
N LEU A 33 -4.35 11.03 14.25
CA LEU A 33 -4.63 12.38 13.77
C LEU A 33 -3.39 13.09 13.21
N ASP A 34 -2.23 12.91 13.85
CA ASP A 34 -0.97 13.49 13.40
C ASP A 34 -0.42 12.78 12.17
N ASP A 35 -0.62 11.47 12.08
CA ASP A 35 -0.26 10.67 10.90
C ASP A 35 -1.12 11.08 9.68
N ILE A 36 -2.41 11.41 9.86
CA ILE A 36 -3.23 12.01 8.78
C ILE A 36 -2.68 13.38 8.35
N ARG A 37 -2.38 14.26 9.31
CA ARG A 37 -1.87 15.63 9.01
C ARG A 37 -0.52 15.59 8.30
N SER A 38 0.32 14.61 8.64
CA SER A 38 1.64 14.41 8.05
C SER A 38 1.65 13.46 6.85
N GLN A 39 0.48 12.98 6.41
CA GLN A 39 0.32 12.03 5.31
C GLN A 39 1.21 10.80 5.45
N ARG A 40 1.26 10.23 6.65
CA ARG A 40 2.14 9.12 7.02
C ARG A 40 1.35 7.85 7.27
N LEU A 41 1.83 6.72 6.75
CA LEU A 41 1.33 5.40 7.12
C LEU A 41 2.21 4.82 8.22
N ARG A 42 1.59 4.56 9.36
CA ARG A 42 2.20 3.95 10.54
C ARG A 42 1.30 2.83 11.04
N THR A 43 1.86 1.71 11.47
CA THR A 43 1.12 0.62 12.11
C THR A 43 0.85 0.96 13.59
N PRO A 44 -0.28 0.53 14.19
CA PRO A 44 -0.53 0.75 15.62
C PRO A 44 0.50 0.05 16.51
N LEU A 45 0.86 -1.17 16.10
CA LEU A 45 1.85 -2.05 16.72
C LEU A 45 3.13 -2.12 15.89
N ASP A 46 4.06 -2.98 16.30
CA ASP A 46 5.24 -3.32 15.52
C ASP A 46 4.88 -3.71 14.07
N PRO A 47 5.52 -3.11 13.04
CA PRO A 47 5.19 -3.38 11.66
C PRO A 47 5.35 -4.84 11.24
N LEU A 48 6.38 -5.54 11.72
CA LEU A 48 6.61 -6.94 11.36
C LEU A 48 5.52 -7.84 11.94
N LEU A 49 5.18 -7.65 13.22
CA LEU A 49 4.04 -8.35 13.83
C LEU A 49 2.74 -8.08 13.06
N THR A 50 2.52 -6.83 12.67
CA THR A 50 1.35 -6.42 11.89
C THR A 50 1.28 -7.16 10.55
N PHE A 51 2.40 -7.33 9.85
CA PHE A 51 2.44 -8.03 8.56
C PHE A 51 2.46 -9.55 8.69
N ASP A 52 3.00 -10.09 9.78
CA ASP A 52 2.94 -11.53 10.05
C ASP A 52 1.52 -12.02 10.34
N GLU A 53 0.69 -11.19 10.96
CA GLU A 53 -0.74 -11.49 11.18
C GLU A 53 -1.56 -11.53 9.89
N ASP A 54 -1.35 -10.55 8.99
CA ASP A 54 -2.02 -10.49 7.68
C ASP A 54 -1.11 -9.81 6.65
N PRO A 55 -0.36 -10.59 5.84
CA PRO A 55 0.57 -10.04 4.86
C PRO A 55 -0.10 -9.15 3.80
N LEU A 56 -1.42 -9.28 3.59
CA LEU A 56 -2.17 -8.40 2.69
C LEU A 56 -2.11 -6.92 3.12
N ARG A 57 -1.83 -6.64 4.40
CA ARG A 57 -1.67 -5.27 4.92
C ARG A 57 -0.54 -4.50 4.20
N MET A 58 0.47 -5.20 3.65
CA MET A 58 1.51 -4.56 2.83
C MET A 58 0.96 -4.03 1.49
N PHE A 59 0.11 -4.80 0.81
CA PHE A 59 -0.60 -4.34 -0.39
C PHE A 59 -1.61 -3.22 -0.07
N ARG A 60 -2.23 -3.25 1.12
CA ARG A 60 -3.06 -2.14 1.59
C ARG A 60 -2.25 -0.86 1.81
N ALA A 61 -0.99 -0.95 2.27
CA ALA A 61 -0.08 0.19 2.38
C ALA A 61 0.09 0.88 1.01
N ALA A 62 0.40 0.09 -0.02
CA ALA A 62 0.55 0.57 -1.39
C ALA A 62 -0.76 1.15 -1.96
N ARG A 63 -1.91 0.53 -1.63
CA ARG A 63 -3.21 1.11 -1.98
C ARG A 63 -3.42 2.48 -1.33
N PHE A 64 -3.09 2.65 -0.05
CA PHE A 64 -3.23 3.95 0.61
C PHE A 64 -2.26 4.99 0.08
N ALA A 65 -1.03 4.60 -0.28
CA ALA A 65 -0.11 5.47 -0.99
C ALA A 65 -0.72 5.97 -2.31
N SER A 66 -1.32 5.06 -3.09
CA SER A 66 -1.99 5.43 -4.35
C SER A 66 -3.25 6.30 -4.14
N GLN A 67 -4.10 5.98 -3.16
CA GLN A 67 -5.40 6.62 -2.99
C GLN A 67 -5.31 7.96 -2.27
N LEU A 68 -4.45 8.05 -1.25
CA LEU A 68 -4.37 9.19 -0.33
C LEU A 68 -3.08 10.01 -0.52
N GLY A 69 -2.09 9.49 -1.25
CA GLY A 69 -0.77 10.11 -1.37
C GLY A 69 0.06 10.01 -0.09
N PHE A 70 -0.24 9.04 0.78
CA PHE A 70 0.47 8.90 2.06
C PHE A 70 1.74 8.06 1.88
N THR A 71 2.77 8.35 2.66
CA THR A 71 4.06 7.64 2.61
C THR A 71 4.21 6.76 3.86
N PRO A 72 4.56 5.47 3.72
CA PRO A 72 4.97 4.66 4.86
C PRO A 72 6.13 5.30 5.61
N GLU A 73 6.12 5.24 6.93
CA GLU A 73 7.32 5.62 7.66
C GLU A 73 8.45 4.59 7.45
N PRO A 74 9.73 4.97 7.62
CA PRO A 74 10.85 4.10 7.26
C PRO A 74 10.81 2.70 7.90
N GLY A 75 10.33 2.58 9.15
CA GLY A 75 10.19 1.28 9.81
C GLY A 75 9.11 0.39 9.21
N VAL A 76 8.04 0.98 8.68
CA VAL A 76 6.97 0.25 7.99
C VAL A 76 7.46 -0.24 6.63
N GLU A 77 8.13 0.61 5.86
CA GLU A 77 8.69 0.24 4.56
C GLU A 77 9.77 -0.85 4.67
N ALA A 78 10.68 -0.72 5.65
CA ALA A 78 11.69 -1.75 5.92
C ALA A 78 11.06 -3.10 6.31
N ALA A 79 10.00 -3.07 7.13
CA ALA A 79 9.28 -4.28 7.51
C ALA A 79 8.51 -4.89 6.32
N MET A 80 7.97 -4.08 5.42
CA MET A 80 7.36 -4.57 4.17
C MET A 80 8.38 -5.34 3.33
N ALA A 81 9.59 -4.79 3.17
CA ALA A 81 10.66 -5.46 2.43
C ALA A 81 11.11 -6.76 3.11
N GLN A 82 11.26 -6.75 4.44
CA GLN A 82 11.66 -7.93 5.20
C GLN A 82 10.60 -9.04 5.17
N ALA A 83 9.32 -8.69 5.18
CA ALA A 83 8.20 -9.62 5.17
C ALA A 83 7.70 -9.95 3.75
N ALA A 84 8.34 -9.46 2.68
CA ALA A 84 7.82 -9.55 1.32
C ALA A 84 7.45 -10.99 0.90
N ALA A 85 8.31 -11.98 1.17
CA ALA A 85 8.08 -13.38 0.85
C ALA A 85 6.83 -13.97 1.55
N ARG A 86 6.40 -13.39 2.68
CA ARG A 86 5.18 -13.83 3.38
C ARG A 86 3.93 -13.60 2.55
N ILE A 87 3.98 -12.76 1.52
CA ILE A 87 2.83 -12.53 0.63
C ILE A 87 2.38 -13.81 -0.09
N GLU A 88 3.25 -14.81 -0.23
CA GLU A 88 2.94 -16.10 -0.86
C GLU A 88 1.75 -16.82 -0.20
N ILE A 89 1.56 -16.64 1.11
CA ILE A 89 0.46 -17.28 1.84
C ILE A 89 -0.90 -16.60 1.60
N VAL A 90 -0.92 -15.44 0.94
CA VAL A 90 -2.13 -14.68 0.62
C VAL A 90 -2.69 -15.14 -0.71
N SER A 91 -4.02 -15.35 -0.77
CA SER A 91 -4.65 -15.80 -2.01
C SER A 91 -4.49 -14.77 -3.14
N ARG A 92 -4.34 -15.26 -4.37
CA ARG A 92 -4.18 -14.43 -5.57
C ARG A 92 -5.38 -13.52 -5.80
N GLU A 93 -6.59 -13.94 -5.42
CA GLU A 93 -7.80 -13.13 -5.50
C GLU A 93 -7.71 -11.91 -4.59
N ARG A 94 -7.25 -12.08 -3.34
CA ARG A 94 -7.10 -10.98 -2.39
C ARG A 94 -6.03 -9.99 -2.85
N ILE A 95 -4.91 -10.49 -3.36
CA ILE A 95 -3.85 -9.65 -3.96
C ILE A 95 -4.39 -8.86 -5.14
N ARG A 96 -5.09 -9.53 -6.08
CA ARG A 96 -5.71 -8.90 -7.25
C ARG A 96 -6.70 -7.82 -6.83
N ASP A 97 -7.54 -8.09 -5.84
CA ASP A 97 -8.56 -7.14 -5.40
C ASP A 97 -7.93 -5.88 -4.78
N GLU A 98 -6.83 -6.00 -4.04
CA GLU A 98 -6.07 -4.83 -3.57
C GLU A 98 -5.34 -4.11 -4.71
N LEU A 99 -4.72 -4.84 -5.65
CA LEU A 99 -4.08 -4.24 -6.82
C LEU A 99 -5.07 -3.44 -7.67
N VAL A 100 -6.27 -3.97 -7.93
CA VAL A 100 -7.30 -3.25 -8.69
C VAL A 100 -7.69 -1.95 -7.97
N LYS A 101 -7.84 -1.98 -6.63
CA LYS A 101 -8.16 -0.76 -5.87
C LYS A 101 -7.02 0.24 -5.86
N LEU A 102 -5.77 -0.23 -5.84
CA LEU A 102 -4.56 0.58 -5.98
C LEU A 102 -4.55 1.26 -7.35
N LEU A 103 -4.78 0.51 -8.43
CA LEU A 103 -4.83 1.06 -9.78
C LEU A 103 -5.97 2.07 -9.96
N LEU A 104 -7.05 1.99 -9.19
CA LEU A 104 -8.15 2.97 -9.21
C LEU A 104 -7.90 4.20 -8.32
N GLY A 105 -6.75 4.31 -7.65
CA GLY A 105 -6.42 5.45 -6.81
C GLY A 105 -6.13 6.73 -7.60
N THR A 106 -5.86 7.82 -6.88
CA THR A 106 -5.60 9.13 -7.49
C THR A 106 -4.21 9.20 -8.12
N ARG A 107 -3.22 8.51 -7.53
CA ARG A 107 -1.85 8.38 -8.05
C ARG A 107 -1.34 6.94 -7.95
N PRO A 108 -1.84 6.01 -8.79
CA PRO A 108 -1.40 4.61 -8.83
C PRO A 108 0.11 4.40 -8.82
N SER A 109 0.88 5.28 -9.49
CA SER A 109 2.34 5.24 -9.54
C SER A 109 2.99 5.13 -8.15
N LEU A 110 2.53 5.89 -7.17
CA LEU A 110 3.06 5.87 -5.80
C LEU A 110 2.92 4.49 -5.15
N GLY A 111 1.78 3.82 -5.37
CA GLY A 111 1.54 2.48 -4.87
C GLY A 111 2.39 1.44 -5.60
N LEU A 112 2.48 1.54 -6.93
CA LEU A 112 3.28 0.62 -7.75
C LEU A 112 4.78 0.71 -7.40
N GLN A 113 5.32 1.93 -7.28
CA GLN A 113 6.70 2.18 -6.88
C GLN A 113 6.99 1.62 -5.49
N LEU A 114 6.06 1.78 -4.53
CA LEU A 114 6.21 1.19 -3.20
C LEU A 114 6.29 -0.35 -3.27
N LEU A 115 5.39 -1.00 -4.03
CA LEU A 115 5.43 -2.45 -4.19
C LEU A 115 6.72 -2.94 -4.87
N LEU A 116 7.26 -2.17 -5.82
CA LEU A 116 8.53 -2.47 -6.47
C LEU A 116 9.70 -2.33 -5.48
N GLY A 117 9.79 -1.19 -4.79
CA GLY A 117 10.88 -0.85 -3.87
C GLY A 117 10.98 -1.81 -2.68
N THR A 118 9.87 -2.38 -2.23
CA THR A 118 9.86 -3.40 -1.16
C THR A 118 9.97 -4.83 -1.68
N GLY A 119 10.15 -5.05 -2.99
CA GLY A 119 10.24 -6.40 -3.59
C GLY A 119 8.92 -7.18 -3.65
N LEU A 120 7.80 -6.60 -3.20
CA LEU A 120 6.48 -7.26 -3.18
C LEU A 120 5.97 -7.59 -4.59
N LEU A 121 6.30 -6.76 -5.60
CA LEU A 121 5.97 -7.09 -6.99
C LEU A 121 6.70 -8.35 -7.46
N ALA A 122 7.97 -8.55 -7.08
CA ALA A 122 8.72 -9.72 -7.50
C ALA A 122 8.11 -11.01 -6.95
N GLU A 123 7.61 -10.98 -5.71
CA GLU A 123 6.95 -12.11 -5.07
C GLU A 123 5.53 -12.37 -5.61
N ALA A 124 4.72 -11.32 -5.74
CA ALA A 124 3.30 -11.47 -6.05
C ALA A 124 3.00 -11.48 -7.56
N ILE A 125 3.74 -10.70 -8.35
CA ILE A 125 3.51 -10.48 -9.79
C ILE A 125 4.87 -10.37 -10.52
N PRO A 126 5.66 -11.45 -10.61
CA PRO A 126 7.02 -11.40 -11.15
C PRO A 126 7.11 -10.74 -12.54
N ALA A 127 6.11 -10.98 -13.40
CA ALA A 127 6.05 -10.40 -14.74
C ALA A 127 6.05 -8.86 -14.76
N LEU A 128 5.45 -8.22 -13.75
CA LEU A 128 5.42 -6.76 -13.64
C LEU A 128 6.76 -6.22 -13.10
N ALA A 129 7.38 -6.93 -12.16
CA ALA A 129 8.70 -6.56 -11.63
C ALA A 129 9.79 -6.62 -12.70
N LEU A 130 9.69 -7.56 -13.65
CA LEU A 130 10.63 -7.69 -14.77
C LEU A 130 10.61 -6.51 -15.75
N LEU A 131 9.64 -5.59 -15.66
CA LEU A 131 9.64 -4.36 -16.47
C LEU A 131 10.64 -3.33 -15.95
N SER A 132 11.06 -3.44 -14.68
CA SER A 132 12.06 -2.54 -14.12
C SER A 132 13.46 -2.86 -14.67
N GLY A 133 14.23 -1.83 -14.98
CA GLY A 133 15.53 -1.94 -15.62
C GLY A 133 15.51 -2.33 -17.11
N VAL A 134 14.33 -2.49 -17.71
CA VAL A 134 14.19 -2.68 -19.16
C VAL A 134 14.20 -1.32 -19.83
N GLU A 135 15.22 -1.06 -20.65
CA GLU A 135 15.32 0.18 -21.42
C GLU A 135 14.23 0.28 -22.48
N GLN A 136 13.58 1.44 -22.58
CA GLN A 136 12.81 1.79 -23.76
C GLN A 136 13.77 2.26 -24.85
N GLY A 137 13.70 1.67 -26.05
CA GLY A 137 14.51 2.15 -27.18
C GLY A 137 14.22 3.62 -27.50
N GLY A 138 15.23 4.50 -27.41
CA GLY A 138 15.09 5.94 -27.64
C GLY A 138 15.78 6.80 -26.55
N TYR A 139 15.58 8.12 -26.60
CA TYR A 139 16.08 9.09 -25.59
C TYR A 139 15.05 9.25 -24.44
N HIS A 140 14.76 8.18 -23.70
CA HIS A 140 13.93 8.24 -22.50
C HIS A 140 14.77 7.89 -21.26
N PRO A 141 14.75 8.71 -20.20
CA PRO A 141 15.53 8.47 -18.97
C PRO A 141 14.90 7.43 -18.04
N ASP A 142 13.64 7.06 -18.25
CA ASP A 142 12.85 6.16 -17.39
C ASP A 142 12.79 4.75 -17.98
N ASP A 143 12.73 3.71 -17.12
CA ASP A 143 12.55 2.32 -17.54
C ASP A 143 11.08 2.01 -17.91
N VAL A 144 10.82 0.84 -18.51
CA VAL A 144 9.46 0.45 -18.93
C VAL A 144 8.47 0.46 -17.75
N PHE A 145 8.92 0.12 -16.54
CA PHE A 145 8.07 0.14 -15.36
C PHE A 145 7.62 1.55 -14.98
N GLU A 146 8.54 2.49 -14.89
CA GLU A 146 8.23 3.89 -14.55
C GLU A 146 7.31 4.51 -15.61
N HIS A 147 7.55 4.22 -16.90
CA HIS A 147 6.66 4.64 -17.97
C HIS A 147 5.24 4.07 -17.80
N THR A 148 5.11 2.77 -17.55
CA THR A 148 3.80 2.14 -17.30
C THR A 148 3.11 2.76 -16.08
N ALA A 149 3.84 2.98 -14.98
CA ALA A 149 3.30 3.59 -13.76
C ALA A 149 2.77 5.01 -14.02
N MET A 150 3.51 5.83 -14.77
CA MET A 150 3.07 7.17 -15.18
C MET A 150 1.89 7.14 -16.16
N ALA A 151 1.88 6.20 -17.10
CA ALA A 151 0.78 6.04 -18.04
C ALA A 151 -0.53 5.69 -17.31
N VAL A 152 -0.46 4.86 -16.26
CA VAL A 152 -1.62 4.52 -15.42
C VAL A 152 -2.15 5.75 -14.66
N ASP A 153 -1.28 6.65 -14.20
CA ASP A 153 -1.69 7.91 -13.56
C ASP A 153 -2.52 8.79 -14.52
N LEU A 154 -2.09 8.88 -15.78
CA LEU A 154 -2.74 9.70 -16.82
C LEU A 154 -4.03 9.06 -17.37
N ALA A 155 -4.15 7.73 -17.27
CA ALA A 155 -5.33 7.01 -17.70
C ALA A 155 -6.55 7.34 -16.81
N PRO A 156 -7.76 7.48 -17.38
CA PRO A 156 -8.99 7.59 -16.61
C PRO A 156 -9.10 6.48 -15.55
N PRO A 157 -9.62 6.75 -14.33
CA PRO A 157 -9.76 5.77 -13.25
C PRO A 157 -10.90 4.76 -13.53
N GLN A 158 -10.82 4.08 -14.65
CA GLN A 158 -11.73 3.06 -15.11
C GLN A 158 -10.98 1.74 -15.12
N LYS A 159 -11.57 0.72 -14.48
CA LYS A 159 -10.92 -0.57 -14.25
C LYS A 159 -10.36 -1.20 -15.53
N LEU A 160 -11.15 -1.22 -16.60
CA LEU A 160 -10.72 -1.83 -17.87
C LEU A 160 -9.58 -1.04 -18.53
N VAL A 161 -9.60 0.29 -18.42
CA VAL A 161 -8.56 1.14 -19.03
C VAL A 161 -7.24 0.95 -18.28
N ARG A 162 -7.24 1.09 -16.95
CA ARG A 162 -6.00 1.00 -16.14
C ARG A 162 -5.42 -0.41 -16.00
N LEU A 163 -6.19 -1.46 -16.30
CA LEU A 163 -5.66 -2.84 -16.38
C LEU A 163 -5.00 -3.14 -17.74
N ALA A 164 -5.25 -2.33 -18.76
CA ALA A 164 -4.78 -2.55 -20.13
C ALA A 164 -3.59 -1.64 -20.52
N VAL A 165 -3.21 -0.73 -19.63
CA VAL A 165 -2.00 0.12 -19.73
C VAL A 165 -0.80 -0.65 -19.19
#